data_AF-A0A5S4VRI5-F1
#
_entry.id   AF-A0A5S4VRI5-F1
#
_cell.length_a   1.000
_cell.length_b   1.000
_cell.length_c   1.000
_cell.angle_alpha   90.00
_cell.angle_beta   90.00
_cell.angle_gamma   90.00
#
_symmetry.space_group_name_H-M   'P 1'
#
loop_
_entity.id
_entity.type
_entity.pdbx_description
1 polymer ?
#
loop_
_entity_poly.entity_id
_entity_poly.type
_entity_poly.pdbx_seq_one_letter_code
_entity_poly.pdbx_strand_id
1 'polypeptide(L)'
;MGFFDDLGKKVTDAGQKTMQKAQEMSEVARINSLISQNESKINNVYYQIGKLFVSIYGNDCREEFAGMVATVAELEQQNATYKKQIQDVKGIQHCEKCGAEVAMGVAFCSSCGAAMPKVDKQPSDDVEKCPHCGSFVKKGMRFCTACGKAMVQPAVAQPVVVENAIVDKVEEATERFCTECGAKITDDAAFCTECGAKL
;
A
#
# COMPACT_ATOMS: atom_id res chain seq x y z
N MET A 1 -49.16 78.79 -5.18
CA MET A 1 -48.16 78.20 -4.27
C MET A 1 -48.45 76.71 -4.09
N GLY A 2 -48.03 75.83 -5.00
CA GLY A 2 -48.38 74.40 -4.87
C GLY A 2 -47.48 73.39 -5.58
N PHE A 3 -46.42 73.84 -6.28
CA PHE A 3 -45.57 72.93 -7.05
C PHE A 3 -44.36 72.38 -6.24
N PHE A 4 -43.89 73.11 -5.23
CA PHE A 4 -42.75 72.70 -4.40
C PHE A 4 -43.15 71.80 -3.20
N ASP A 5 -44.39 71.89 -2.70
CA ASP A 5 -44.87 71.07 -1.58
C ASP A 5 -45.10 69.60 -1.96
N ASP A 6 -45.62 69.33 -3.15
CA ASP A 6 -45.80 67.96 -3.65
C ASP A 6 -44.49 67.30 -4.08
N LEU A 7 -43.49 68.09 -4.50
CA LEU A 7 -42.16 67.58 -4.83
C LEU A 7 -41.38 67.22 -3.55
N GLY A 8 -41.48 68.03 -2.49
CA GLY A 8 -40.87 67.75 -1.19
C GLY A 8 -41.44 66.48 -0.52
N LYS A 9 -42.76 66.29 -0.53
CA LYS A 9 -43.40 65.10 0.04
C LYS A 9 -43.05 63.82 -0.71
N LYS A 10 -43.05 63.82 -2.05
CA LYS A 10 -42.69 62.64 -2.86
C LYS A 10 -41.21 62.26 -2.76
N VAL A 11 -40.31 63.24 -2.65
CA VAL A 11 -38.87 62.98 -2.44
C VAL A 11 -38.62 62.41 -1.03
N THR A 12 -39.34 62.90 -0.02
CA THR A 12 -39.20 62.42 1.37
C THR A 12 -39.74 61.00 1.54
N ASP A 13 -40.91 60.70 0.97
CA ASP A 13 -41.50 59.36 1.01
C ASP A 13 -40.66 58.31 0.25
N ALA A 14 -40.05 58.70 -0.88
CA ALA A 14 -39.15 57.82 -1.63
C ALA A 14 -37.81 57.58 -0.91
N GLY A 15 -37.25 58.61 -0.28
CA GLY A 15 -36.01 58.49 0.52
C GLY A 15 -36.20 57.64 1.78
N GLN A 16 -37.29 57.86 2.51
CA GLN A 16 -37.58 57.15 3.75
C GLN A 16 -37.89 55.65 3.53
N LYS A 17 -38.61 55.31 2.45
CA LYS A 17 -38.82 53.91 2.05
C LYS A 17 -37.54 53.19 1.64
N THR A 18 -36.60 53.91 1.02
CA THR A 18 -35.31 53.34 0.63
C THR A 18 -34.43 53.07 1.86
N MET A 19 -34.47 53.96 2.85
CA MET A 19 -33.75 53.78 4.12
C MET A 19 -34.34 52.64 4.97
N GLN A 20 -35.67 52.54 5.07
CA GLN A 20 -36.32 51.42 5.77
C GLN A 20 -35.97 50.07 5.13
N LYS A 21 -36.01 49.98 3.79
CA LYS A 21 -35.59 48.75 3.09
C LYS A 21 -34.13 48.39 3.35
N ALA A 22 -33.22 49.36 3.41
CA ALA A 22 -31.83 49.10 3.73
C ALA A 22 -31.66 48.54 5.16
N GLN A 23 -32.43 49.05 6.12
CA GLN A 23 -32.46 48.53 7.49
C GLN A 23 -33.03 47.11 7.54
N GLU A 24 -34.17 46.85 6.89
CA GLU A 24 -34.77 45.52 6.77
C GLU A 24 -33.77 44.50 6.17
N MET A 25 -33.06 44.87 5.10
CA MET A 25 -32.06 44.01 4.48
C MET A 25 -30.89 43.68 5.42
N SER A 26 -30.43 44.66 6.20
CA SER A 26 -29.41 44.46 7.24
C SER A 26 -29.90 43.53 8.35
N GLU A 27 -31.14 43.69 8.81
CA GLU A 27 -31.73 42.81 9.80
C GLU A 27 -31.89 41.38 9.31
N VAL A 28 -32.35 41.20 8.07
CA VAL A 28 -32.44 39.88 7.42
C VAL A 28 -31.07 39.23 7.32
N ALA A 29 -30.03 39.96 6.90
CA ALA A 29 -28.66 39.44 6.83
C ALA A 29 -28.14 39.00 8.21
N ARG A 30 -28.41 39.79 9.25
CA ARG A 30 -28.05 39.46 10.64
C ARG A 30 -28.79 38.21 11.12
N ILE A 31 -30.09 38.11 10.88
CA ILE A 31 -30.91 36.96 11.28
C ILE A 31 -30.43 35.70 10.57
N ASN A 32 -30.16 35.76 9.26
CA ASN A 32 -29.63 34.62 8.51
C ASN A 32 -28.27 34.16 9.04
N SER A 33 -27.40 35.09 9.43
CA SER A 33 -26.14 34.73 10.09
C SER A 33 -26.38 34.01 11.43
N LEU A 34 -27.33 34.48 12.23
CA LEU A 34 -27.70 33.81 13.50
C LEU A 34 -28.30 32.42 13.27
N ILE A 35 -29.13 32.25 12.24
CA ILE A 35 -29.68 30.94 11.84
C ILE A 35 -28.52 30.01 11.49
N SER A 36 -27.62 30.42 10.60
CA SER A 36 -26.48 29.60 10.19
C SER A 36 -25.55 29.23 11.36
N GLN A 37 -25.33 30.15 12.30
CA GLN A 37 -24.58 29.87 13.52
C GLN A 37 -25.28 28.83 14.40
N ASN A 38 -26.60 28.94 14.55
CA ASN A 38 -27.39 27.98 15.32
C ASN A 38 -27.42 26.61 14.65
N GLU A 39 -27.59 26.53 13.34
CA GLU A 39 -27.53 25.27 12.58
C GLU A 39 -26.17 24.57 12.77
N SER A 40 -25.07 25.33 12.70
CA SER A 40 -23.73 24.82 12.95
C SER A 40 -23.59 24.26 14.38
N LYS A 41 -24.14 24.96 15.38
CA LYS A 41 -24.14 24.49 16.78
C LYS A 41 -24.99 23.25 16.95
N ILE A 42 -26.19 23.21 16.36
CA ILE A 42 -27.08 22.06 16.38
C ILE A 42 -26.39 20.83 15.78
N ASN A 43 -25.75 20.97 14.62
CA ASN A 43 -24.99 19.90 13.97
C ASN A 43 -23.82 19.41 14.85
N ASN A 44 -23.11 20.33 15.51
CA ASN A 44 -22.06 19.96 16.46
C ASN A 44 -22.63 19.15 17.63
N VAL A 45 -23.75 19.59 18.21
CA VAL A 45 -24.41 18.88 19.32
C VAL A 45 -24.88 17.50 18.88
N TYR A 46 -25.49 17.34 17.70
CA TYR A 46 -25.86 16.03 17.16
C TYR A 46 -24.64 15.11 17.00
N TYR A 47 -23.52 15.63 16.49
CA TYR A 47 -22.27 14.87 16.40
C TYR A 47 -21.78 14.43 17.78
N GLN A 48 -21.76 15.32 18.79
CA GLN A 48 -21.34 14.95 20.15
C GLN A 48 -22.26 13.90 20.77
N ILE A 49 -23.57 14.03 20.58
CA ILE A 49 -24.55 13.04 21.04
C ILE A 49 -24.27 11.69 20.39
N GLY A 50 -24.10 11.65 19.07
CA GLY A 50 -23.81 10.41 18.35
C GLY A 50 -22.52 9.75 18.83
N LYS A 51 -21.45 10.55 19.01
CA LYS A 51 -20.18 10.07 19.54
C LYS A 51 -20.32 9.49 20.95
N LEU A 52 -21.02 10.20 21.84
CA LEU A 52 -21.27 9.73 23.20
C LEU A 52 -22.14 8.47 23.21
N PHE A 53 -23.16 8.43 22.35
CA PHE A 53 -24.04 7.28 22.19
C PHE A 53 -23.26 6.02 21.78
N VAL A 54 -22.43 6.09 20.73
CA VAL A 54 -21.60 4.96 20.31
C VAL A 54 -20.60 4.58 21.40
N SER A 55 -20.00 5.55 22.08
CA SER A 55 -19.04 5.27 23.16
C SER A 55 -19.63 4.54 24.37
N ILE A 56 -20.92 4.74 24.67
CA ILE A 56 -21.58 4.15 25.84
C ILE A 56 -22.39 2.91 25.45
N TYR A 57 -23.07 2.95 24.31
CA TYR A 57 -24.07 1.97 23.90
C TYR A 57 -23.71 1.23 22.61
N GLY A 58 -22.52 1.44 22.03
CA GLY A 58 -22.14 0.85 20.75
C GLY A 58 -22.22 -0.68 20.71
N ASN A 59 -21.88 -1.36 21.81
CA ASN A 59 -21.93 -2.81 21.89
C ASN A 59 -23.35 -3.37 22.16
N ASP A 60 -24.20 -2.58 22.82
CA ASP A 60 -25.55 -2.97 23.26
C ASP A 60 -26.59 -1.97 22.75
N CYS A 61 -26.57 -1.70 21.44
CA CYS A 61 -27.51 -0.78 20.80
C CYS A 61 -28.78 -1.51 20.32
N ARG A 62 -29.91 -0.79 20.30
CA ARG A 62 -31.15 -1.30 19.69
C ARG A 62 -30.96 -1.52 18.20
N GLU A 63 -31.70 -2.48 17.64
CA GLU A 63 -31.62 -2.88 16.23
C GLU A 63 -31.78 -1.71 15.25
N GLU A 64 -32.62 -0.72 15.58
CA GLU A 64 -32.82 0.50 14.80
C GLU A 64 -31.52 1.32 14.57
N PHE A 65 -30.57 1.24 15.50
CA PHE A 65 -29.29 1.94 15.40
C PHE A 65 -28.14 1.03 14.92
N ALA A 66 -28.35 -0.28 14.86
CA ALA A 66 -27.30 -1.26 14.59
C ALA A 66 -26.56 -0.98 13.27
N GLY A 67 -27.29 -0.63 12.21
CA GLY A 67 -26.68 -0.31 10.91
C GLY A 67 -25.79 0.94 10.96
N MET A 68 -26.21 1.99 11.65
CA MET A 68 -25.42 3.22 11.79
C MET A 68 -24.18 2.97 12.65
N VAL A 69 -24.33 2.25 13.76
CA VAL A 69 -23.20 1.90 14.65
C VAL A 69 -22.19 1.02 13.92
N ALA A 70 -22.65 0.02 13.17
CA ALA A 70 -21.78 -0.84 12.36
C ALA A 70 -21.01 -0.03 11.31
N THR A 71 -21.67 0.93 10.65
CA THR A 71 -21.03 1.83 9.68
C THR A 71 -19.95 2.69 10.34
N VAL A 72 -20.21 3.24 11.52
CA VAL A 72 -19.21 4.02 12.28
C VAL A 72 -18.00 3.15 12.62
N ALA A 73 -18.22 1.93 13.13
CA ALA A 73 -17.15 1.00 13.46
C ALA A 73 -16.29 0.63 12.25
N GLU A 74 -16.92 0.37 11.09
CA GLU A 74 -16.21 0.09 9.84
C GLU A 74 -15.34 1.29 9.41
N LEU A 75 -15.91 2.50 9.41
CA LEU A 75 -15.19 3.72 9.03
C LEU A 75 -14.04 4.03 10.00
N GLU A 76 -14.20 3.77 11.29
CA GLU A 76 -13.12 3.91 12.28
C GLU A 76 -11.98 2.91 12.02
N GLN A 77 -12.30 1.66 11.66
CA GLN A 77 -11.32 0.65 11.29
C GLN A 77 -10.57 1.01 9.99
N GLN A 78 -11.29 1.50 8.97
CA GLN A 78 -10.69 1.98 7.74
C GLN A 78 -9.75 3.18 8.02
N ASN A 79 -10.18 4.13 8.83
CA ASN A 79 -9.34 5.26 9.24
C ASN A 79 -8.10 4.83 10.01
N ALA A 80 -8.20 3.83 10.89
CA ALA A 80 -7.04 3.26 11.58
C ALA A 80 -6.05 2.65 10.57
N THR A 81 -6.57 1.95 9.55
CA THR A 81 -5.77 1.37 8.47
C THR A 81 -5.07 2.44 7.64
N TYR A 82 -5.79 3.48 7.19
CA TYR A 82 -5.19 4.58 6.43
C TYR A 82 -4.15 5.36 7.24
N LYS A 83 -4.38 5.57 8.55
CA LYS A 83 -3.39 6.18 9.44
C LYS A 83 -2.10 5.35 9.53
N LYS A 84 -2.23 4.01 9.59
CA LYS A 84 -1.08 3.11 9.57
C LYS A 84 -0.32 3.19 8.24
N GLN A 85 -1.04 3.16 7.11
CA GLN A 85 -0.44 3.35 5.79
C GLN A 85 0.32 4.68 5.68
N ILE A 86 -0.23 5.77 6.23
CA ILE A 86 0.45 7.07 6.28
C ILE A 86 1.76 6.97 7.09
N GLN A 87 1.75 6.27 8.22
CA GLN A 87 2.97 6.05 9.03
C GLN A 87 4.02 5.24 8.26
N ASP A 88 3.60 4.18 7.56
CA ASP A 88 4.47 3.34 6.75
C ASP A 88 5.08 4.13 5.56
N VAL A 89 4.26 4.92 4.85
CA VAL A 89 4.70 5.77 3.73
C VAL A 89 5.65 6.86 4.19
N LYS A 90 5.36 7.51 5.32
CA LYS A 90 6.25 8.49 5.94
C LYS A 90 7.50 7.83 6.53
N GLY A 91 7.52 6.51 6.67
CA GLY A 91 8.59 5.77 7.32
C GLY A 91 8.79 6.22 8.75
N ILE A 92 7.71 6.42 9.51
CA ILE A 92 7.74 6.82 10.93
C ILE A 92 7.13 5.73 11.81
N GLN A 93 7.73 5.54 12.98
CA GLN A 93 7.30 4.66 14.06
C GLN A 93 7.32 5.42 15.38
N HIS A 94 6.61 4.94 16.39
CA HIS A 94 6.62 5.58 17.71
C HIS A 94 7.53 4.80 18.65
N CYS A 95 8.30 5.50 19.47
CA CYS A 95 9.10 4.87 20.51
C CYS A 95 8.19 4.31 21.62
N GLU A 96 8.28 3.01 21.90
CA GLU A 96 7.47 2.36 22.94
C GLU A 96 7.76 2.88 24.36
N LYS A 97 8.95 3.46 24.58
CA LYS A 97 9.35 3.97 25.90
C LYS A 97 8.88 5.41 26.17
N CYS A 98 8.89 6.28 25.16
CA CYS A 98 8.62 7.71 25.36
C CYS A 98 7.55 8.30 24.43
N GLY A 99 7.05 7.53 23.46
CA GLY A 99 6.03 7.96 22.51
C GLY A 99 6.51 8.90 21.40
N ALA A 100 7.80 9.23 21.34
CA ALA A 100 8.33 10.10 20.29
C ALA A 100 8.19 9.46 18.89
N GLU A 101 7.89 10.27 17.89
CA GLU A 101 7.96 9.87 16.48
C GLU A 101 9.44 9.70 16.08
N VAL A 102 9.76 8.56 15.50
CA VAL A 102 11.10 8.18 15.10
C VAL A 102 11.05 7.56 13.70
N ALA A 103 12.05 7.80 12.86
CA ALA A 103 12.10 7.14 11.57
C ALA A 103 12.17 5.60 11.70
N MET A 104 11.52 4.89 10.78
CA MET A 104 11.54 3.45 10.68
C MET A 104 12.96 2.95 10.36
N GLY A 105 13.39 1.91 11.07
CA GLY A 105 14.69 1.27 10.84
C GLY A 105 15.88 1.92 11.55
N VAL A 106 15.70 2.97 12.35
CA VAL A 106 16.78 3.45 13.25
C VAL A 106 16.97 2.50 14.42
N ALA A 107 18.20 2.39 14.92
CA ALA A 107 18.52 1.49 16.04
C ALA A 107 18.08 2.03 17.41
N PHE A 108 18.00 3.36 17.58
CA PHE A 108 17.71 4.02 18.85
C PHE A 108 16.80 5.24 18.66
N CYS A 109 15.96 5.53 19.65
CA CYS A 109 15.10 6.70 19.68
C CYS A 109 15.95 7.97 19.85
N SER A 110 15.77 8.95 18.97
CA SER A 110 16.44 10.25 19.03
C SER A 110 16.08 11.08 20.27
N SER A 111 14.93 10.82 20.89
CA SER A 111 14.44 11.61 22.04
C SER A 111 14.81 11.00 23.39
N CYS A 112 14.85 9.68 23.54
CA CYS A 112 15.09 9.04 24.84
C CYS A 112 16.22 7.99 24.85
N GLY A 113 16.86 7.73 23.71
CA GLY A 113 17.96 6.78 23.57
C GLY A 113 17.56 5.30 23.71
N ALA A 114 16.27 4.98 23.88
CA ALA A 114 15.82 3.59 23.92
C ALA A 114 16.10 2.88 22.60
N ALA A 115 16.49 1.60 22.66
CA ALA A 115 16.59 0.78 21.47
C ALA A 115 15.21 0.67 20.79
N MET A 116 15.17 0.92 19.49
CA MET A 116 13.94 0.81 18.71
C MET A 116 13.74 -0.63 18.24
N PRO A 117 12.49 -1.10 18.14
CA PRO A 117 12.22 -2.41 17.56
C PRO A 117 12.83 -2.48 16.16
N LYS A 118 13.65 -3.51 15.93
CA LYS A 118 14.22 -3.77 14.61
C LYS A 118 13.04 -4.12 13.72
N VAL A 119 12.70 -3.21 12.82
CA VAL A 119 11.78 -3.52 11.73
C VAL A 119 12.55 -4.47 10.82
N ASP A 120 12.41 -5.77 11.07
CA ASP A 120 12.72 -6.78 10.08
C ASP A 120 11.83 -6.44 8.89
N LYS A 121 12.40 -5.72 7.91
CA LYS A 121 11.84 -5.71 6.57
C LYS A 121 11.75 -7.18 6.22
N GLN A 122 10.55 -7.76 6.27
CA GLN A 122 10.30 -9.06 5.67
C GLN A 122 10.99 -9.00 4.32
N PRO A 123 11.94 -9.91 4.04
CA PRO A 123 12.52 -9.95 2.72
C PRO A 123 11.32 -10.04 1.78
N SER A 124 11.18 -9.06 0.90
CA SER A 124 10.23 -9.16 -0.19
C SER A 124 10.39 -10.57 -0.76
N ASP A 125 9.29 -11.27 -1.05
CA ASP A 125 9.30 -12.63 -1.62
C ASP A 125 10.15 -12.77 -2.91
N ASP A 126 10.70 -11.66 -3.38
CA ASP A 126 11.63 -11.47 -4.48
C ASP A 126 13.11 -11.72 -4.13
N VAL A 127 13.45 -12.39 -3.02
CA VAL A 127 14.84 -12.68 -2.65
C VAL A 127 15.02 -14.16 -2.28
N GLU A 128 16.01 -14.83 -2.89
CA GLU A 128 16.38 -16.21 -2.65
C GLU A 128 17.82 -16.33 -2.13
N LYS A 129 18.10 -17.37 -1.33
CA LYS A 129 19.43 -17.58 -0.76
C LYS A 129 20.31 -18.31 -1.79
N CYS A 130 21.48 -17.74 -2.10
CA CYS A 130 22.45 -18.38 -2.96
C CYS A 130 22.93 -19.71 -2.34
N PRO A 131 22.83 -20.85 -3.05
CA PRO A 131 23.26 -22.15 -2.52
C PRO A 131 24.78 -22.25 -2.35
N HIS A 132 25.56 -21.38 -3.02
CA HIS A 132 27.02 -21.45 -3.01
C HIS A 132 27.69 -20.62 -1.90
N CYS A 133 27.15 -19.44 -1.57
CA CYS A 133 27.77 -18.54 -0.59
C CYS A 133 26.80 -18.09 0.51
N GLY A 134 25.53 -18.48 0.43
CA GLY A 134 24.53 -18.16 1.43
C GLY A 134 24.04 -16.70 1.45
N SER A 135 24.48 -15.86 0.50
CA SER A 135 24.00 -14.48 0.39
C SER A 135 22.58 -14.45 -0.18
N PHE A 136 21.80 -13.45 0.23
CA PHE A 136 20.48 -13.19 -0.32
C PHE A 136 20.60 -12.47 -1.68
N VAL A 137 20.01 -13.05 -2.73
CA VAL A 137 20.06 -12.57 -4.11
C VAL A 137 18.64 -12.41 -4.61
N LYS A 138 18.38 -11.39 -5.42
CA LYS A 138 17.05 -11.16 -5.99
C LYS A 138 16.63 -12.34 -6.89
N LYS A 139 15.38 -12.81 -6.80
CA LYS A 139 14.85 -13.88 -7.65
C LYS A 139 14.96 -13.51 -9.12
N GLY A 140 15.30 -14.49 -9.96
CA GLY A 140 15.46 -14.31 -11.41
C GLY A 140 16.83 -13.79 -11.88
N MET A 141 17.76 -13.50 -10.95
CA MET A 141 19.14 -13.18 -11.31
C MET A 141 19.86 -14.44 -11.82
N ARG A 142 20.54 -14.34 -12.97
CA ARG A 142 21.30 -15.47 -13.54
C ARG A 142 22.55 -15.85 -12.74
N PHE A 143 23.15 -14.88 -12.06
CA PHE A 143 24.36 -15.04 -11.27
C PHE A 143 24.20 -14.35 -9.92
N CYS A 144 24.80 -14.94 -8.88
CA CYS A 144 24.86 -14.36 -7.55
C CYS A 144 25.72 -13.09 -7.59
N THR A 145 25.16 -11.96 -7.12
CA THR A 145 25.86 -10.68 -7.05
C THR A 145 26.99 -10.66 -6.01
N ALA A 146 27.01 -11.61 -5.07
CA ALA A 146 28.04 -11.70 -4.04
C ALA A 146 29.21 -12.63 -4.41
N CYS A 147 28.96 -13.74 -5.11
CA CYS A 147 30.00 -14.74 -5.41
C CYS A 147 30.20 -15.02 -6.91
N GLY A 148 29.39 -14.43 -7.79
CA GLY A 148 29.49 -14.56 -9.25
C GLY A 148 29.05 -15.91 -9.83
N LYS A 149 28.70 -16.91 -9.00
CA LYS A 149 28.25 -18.22 -9.49
C LYS A 149 26.81 -18.18 -9.98
N ALA A 150 26.49 -19.02 -10.96
CA ALA A 150 25.16 -19.11 -11.54
C ALA A 150 24.11 -19.51 -10.49
N MET A 151 22.93 -18.87 -10.55
CA MET A 151 21.77 -19.25 -9.75
C MET A 151 20.95 -20.26 -10.55
N VAL A 152 20.62 -21.40 -9.94
CA VAL A 152 19.84 -22.45 -10.59
C VAL A 152 18.37 -22.07 -10.53
N GLN A 153 17.79 -21.65 -11.66
CA GLN A 153 16.34 -21.49 -11.76
C GLN A 153 15.71 -22.89 -11.85
N PRO A 154 14.77 -23.27 -10.98
CA PRO A 154 13.98 -24.47 -11.20
C PRO A 154 13.08 -24.23 -12.41
N ALA A 155 13.40 -24.88 -13.53
CA ALA A 155 12.49 -24.99 -14.66
C ALA A 155 11.18 -25.63 -14.16
N VAL A 156 10.07 -24.96 -14.44
CA VAL A 156 8.72 -25.43 -14.14
C VAL A 156 8.53 -26.77 -14.87
N ALA A 157 8.61 -27.87 -14.12
CA ALA A 157 8.27 -29.20 -14.61
C ALA A 157 6.74 -29.25 -14.75
N GLN A 158 6.24 -29.14 -15.98
CA GLN A 158 4.87 -29.51 -16.29
C GLN A 158 4.72 -31.04 -16.12
N PRO A 159 3.64 -31.55 -15.51
CA PRO A 159 3.41 -32.98 -15.42
C PRO A 159 2.85 -33.45 -16.76
N VAL A 160 3.67 -34.11 -17.58
CA VAL A 160 3.18 -34.84 -18.74
C VAL A 160 2.65 -36.18 -18.22
N VAL A 161 1.32 -36.33 -18.28
CA VAL A 161 0.62 -37.61 -18.12
C VAL A 161 1.17 -38.60 -19.14
N VAL A 162 1.67 -39.75 -18.68
CA VAL A 162 2.11 -40.84 -19.56
C VAL A 162 1.17 -42.02 -19.33
N GLU A 163 0.31 -42.25 -20.31
CA GLU A 163 -0.45 -43.49 -20.45
C GLU A 163 0.37 -44.46 -21.31
N ASN A 164 0.55 -45.66 -20.76
CA ASN A 164 1.16 -46.89 -21.25
C ASN A 164 1.44 -47.05 -22.76
N ALA A 165 2.64 -47.57 -23.11
CA ALA A 165 2.85 -49.00 -23.44
C ALA A 165 4.10 -49.28 -24.32
N ILE A 166 4.74 -50.43 -24.01
CA ILE A 166 5.53 -51.41 -24.82
C ILE A 166 6.95 -51.07 -25.36
N VAL A 167 8.04 -51.57 -24.72
CA VAL A 167 8.88 -52.81 -24.87
C VAL A 167 9.93 -52.82 -26.01
N ASP A 168 11.15 -53.23 -25.61
CA ASP A 168 12.28 -53.83 -26.36
C ASP A 168 13.06 -52.96 -27.35
N LYS A 169 14.36 -52.73 -27.11
CA LYS A 169 15.46 -53.69 -27.38
C LYS A 169 16.83 -53.03 -27.12
N VAL A 170 17.73 -53.79 -26.50
CA VAL A 170 19.14 -53.43 -26.28
C VAL A 170 19.93 -53.72 -27.56
N GLU A 171 20.72 -52.76 -28.05
CA GLU A 171 21.83 -53.00 -28.98
C GLU A 171 23.08 -52.23 -28.52
N GLU A 172 24.16 -52.98 -28.43
CA GLU A 172 25.42 -52.72 -27.75
C GLU A 172 26.43 -52.14 -28.77
N ALA A 173 26.69 -50.84 -28.70
CA ALA A 173 27.72 -50.19 -29.52
C ALA A 173 29.09 -50.38 -28.84
N THR A 174 30.01 -51.08 -29.51
CA THR A 174 31.36 -51.33 -29.00
C THR A 174 32.23 -50.10 -29.18
N GLU A 175 32.82 -49.61 -28.09
CA GLU A 175 33.64 -48.40 -28.08
C GLU A 175 35.08 -48.71 -28.50
N ARG A 176 35.57 -48.08 -29.57
CA ARG A 176 36.98 -48.16 -29.99
C ARG A 176 37.81 -47.03 -29.40
N PHE A 177 39.08 -47.29 -29.08
CA PHE A 177 40.01 -46.31 -28.52
C PHE A 177 41.25 -46.17 -29.41
N CYS A 178 41.79 -44.95 -29.49
CA CYS A 178 43.00 -44.64 -30.23
C CYS A 178 44.20 -45.32 -29.58
N THR A 179 44.96 -46.07 -30.35
CA THR A 179 46.13 -46.81 -29.85
C THR A 179 47.31 -45.89 -29.51
N GLU A 180 47.35 -44.67 -30.02
CA GLU A 180 48.42 -43.72 -29.73
C GLU A 180 48.15 -42.81 -28.53
N CYS A 181 46.91 -42.37 -28.31
CA CYS A 181 46.59 -41.44 -27.21
C CYS A 181 45.51 -41.94 -26.24
N GLY A 182 44.88 -43.08 -26.51
CA GLY A 182 43.83 -43.65 -25.67
C GLY A 182 42.47 -42.95 -25.75
N ALA A 183 42.31 -41.96 -26.64
CA ALA A 183 41.04 -41.25 -26.81
C ALA A 183 39.97 -42.15 -27.44
N LYS A 184 38.72 -42.01 -26.99
CA LYS A 184 37.58 -42.74 -27.53
C LYS A 184 37.23 -42.25 -28.94
N ILE A 185 37.07 -43.18 -29.86
CA ILE A 185 36.83 -42.94 -31.29
C ILE A 185 35.41 -43.40 -31.64
N THR A 186 34.72 -42.61 -32.44
CA THR A 186 33.45 -42.97 -33.07
C THR A 186 33.70 -43.78 -34.35
N ASP A 187 32.92 -44.83 -34.61
CA ASP A 187 33.23 -45.93 -35.54
C ASP A 187 33.56 -45.60 -37.02
N ASP A 188 33.44 -44.34 -37.46
CA ASP A 188 33.71 -43.91 -38.84
C ASP A 188 34.85 -42.87 -38.99
N ALA A 189 35.65 -42.63 -37.95
CA ALA A 189 36.73 -41.63 -38.02
C ALA A 189 38.03 -42.22 -38.62
N ALA A 190 38.51 -41.65 -39.73
CA ALA A 190 39.78 -42.04 -40.37
C ALA A 190 41.03 -41.50 -39.66
N PHE A 191 40.87 -40.54 -38.75
CA PHE A 191 41.93 -39.92 -37.96
C PHE A 191 41.42 -39.59 -36.55
N CYS A 192 42.29 -39.69 -35.55
CA CYS A 192 41.97 -39.34 -34.18
C CYS A 192 41.80 -37.83 -34.06
N THR A 193 40.66 -37.37 -33.55
CA THR A 193 40.38 -35.94 -33.35
C THR A 193 41.23 -35.30 -32.26
N GLU A 194 41.76 -36.10 -31.33
CA GLU A 194 42.55 -35.61 -30.19
C GLU A 194 44.04 -35.50 -30.51
N CYS A 195 44.64 -36.49 -31.21
CA CYS A 195 46.07 -36.50 -31.50
C CYS A 195 46.44 -36.39 -32.99
N GLY A 196 45.46 -36.45 -33.90
CA GLY A 196 45.71 -36.39 -35.35
C GLY A 196 46.33 -37.64 -35.96
N ALA A 197 46.56 -38.70 -35.18
CA ALA A 197 47.05 -39.98 -35.68
C ALA A 197 46.01 -40.62 -36.61
N LYS A 198 46.48 -41.27 -37.69
CA LYS A 198 45.61 -42.01 -38.61
C LYS A 198 45.17 -43.31 -37.96
N LEU A 199 43.86 -43.59 -37.98
CA LEU A 199 43.22 -44.72 -37.30
C LEU A 199 43.10 -45.96 -38.18
#